data_AF-A0A239F3I6-F1
#
_entry.id   AF-A0A239F3I6-F1
#
_cell.length_a   1.000
_cell.length_b   1.000
_cell.length_c   1.000
_cell.angle_alpha   90.00
_cell.angle_beta   90.00
_cell.angle_gamma   90.00
#
_symmetry.space_group_name_H-M   'P 1'
#
loop_
_entity.id
_entity.type
_entity.pdbx_description
1 polymer ?
#
loop_
_entity_poly.entity_id
_entity_poly.type
_entity_poly.pdbx_seq_one_letter_code
_entity_poly.pdbx_strand_id
1 'polypeptide(L)'
;MSGYDRRLVEHLMPAVWDGEAAYGIRNPTAPDPDMPKGTVDKKSAGVLFAHLADIRRGWATAPLSLVEKRALFMHFALDWDDRRIAAREAVTDRAVRYRLERGVGKLAAHLNGTDYIDSYDEMEAAA
;
A
#
# COMPACT_ATOMS: atom_id res chain seq x y z
N MET A 1 2.74 12.15 15.05
CA MET A 1 3.07 10.78 14.63
C MET A 1 2.41 10.61 13.26
N SER A 2 3.16 10.61 12.16
CA SER A 2 2.56 10.48 10.83
C SER A 2 2.09 9.04 10.65
N GLY A 3 0.78 8.85 10.48
CA GLY A 3 0.21 7.55 10.16
C GLY A 3 0.55 7.11 8.74
N TYR A 4 0.02 5.96 8.34
CA TYR A 4 0.04 5.47 6.98
C TYR A 4 -0.81 6.37 6.09
N ASP A 5 -0.17 7.07 5.15
CA ASP A 5 -0.87 7.73 4.06
C ASP A 5 -0.92 6.83 2.82
N ARG A 6 -1.74 7.24 1.86
CA ARG A 6 -1.93 6.52 0.61
C ARG A 6 -0.62 6.30 -0.16
N ARG A 7 0.24 7.32 -0.24
CA ARG A 7 1.48 7.28 -1.02
C ARG A 7 2.45 6.27 -0.42
N LEU A 8 2.54 6.24 0.90
CA LEU A 8 3.36 5.27 1.63
C LEU A 8 2.86 3.85 1.39
N VAL A 9 1.54 3.62 1.47
CA VAL A 9 0.97 2.29 1.19
C VAL A 9 1.27 1.86 -0.24
N GLU A 10 1.00 2.70 -1.24
CA GLU A 10 1.27 2.40 -2.66
C GLU A 10 2.75 2.08 -2.89
N HIS A 11 3.66 2.82 -2.24
CA HIS A 11 5.09 2.58 -2.32
C HIS A 11 5.52 1.24 -1.72
N LEU A 12 4.89 0.81 -0.63
CA LEU A 12 5.23 -0.44 0.08
C LEU A 12 4.57 -1.68 -0.51
N MET A 13 3.46 -1.53 -1.25
CA MET A 13 2.66 -2.65 -1.76
C MET A 13 3.47 -3.70 -2.55
N PRO A 14 4.38 -3.34 -3.47
CA PRO A 14 5.18 -4.32 -4.20
C PRO A 14 5.96 -5.28 -3.27
N ALA A 15 6.42 -4.79 -2.12
CA ALA A 15 7.21 -5.58 -1.16
C ALA A 15 6.41 -6.67 -0.42
N VAL A 16 5.09 -6.71 -0.61
CA VAL A 16 4.23 -7.81 -0.18
C VAL A 16 4.54 -9.09 -0.95
N TRP A 17 4.84 -8.98 -2.25
CA TRP A 17 5.05 -10.13 -3.15
C TRP A 17 6.49 -10.30 -3.60
N ASP A 18 7.25 -9.21 -3.67
CA ASP A 18 8.67 -9.25 -3.98
C ASP A 18 9.50 -8.92 -2.74
N GLY A 19 10.24 -9.92 -2.24
CA GLY A 19 11.15 -9.74 -1.11
C GLY A 19 12.31 -8.79 -1.44
N GLU A 20 12.73 -8.77 -2.70
CA GLU A 20 13.86 -7.96 -3.17
C GLU A 20 13.48 -6.49 -3.33
N ALA A 21 12.20 -6.18 -3.52
CA ALA A 21 11.69 -4.82 -3.57
C ALA A 21 12.05 -4.02 -2.30
N ALA A 22 12.23 -4.68 -1.16
CA ALA A 22 12.68 -4.05 0.08
C ALA A 22 14.10 -3.44 -0.02
N TYR A 23 14.99 -4.02 -0.84
CA TYR A 23 16.36 -3.53 -1.03
C TYR A 23 16.43 -2.35 -2.01
N GLY A 24 15.41 -2.17 -2.86
CA GLY A 24 15.27 -1.02 -3.74
C GLY A 24 14.70 0.24 -3.05
N ILE A 25 14.15 0.09 -1.84
CA ILE A 25 13.59 1.21 -1.08
C ILE A 25 14.69 1.89 -0.28
N ARG A 26 15.03 3.12 -0.67
CA ARG A 26 16.02 3.93 0.05
C ARG A 26 15.53 4.21 1.47
N ASN A 27 16.32 3.81 2.46
CA ASN A 27 16.09 4.19 3.85
C ASN A 27 16.87 5.47 4.18
N PRO A 28 16.24 6.66 4.27
CA PRO A 28 16.96 7.91 4.49
C PRO A 28 17.57 8.01 5.90
N THR A 29 17.16 7.15 6.84
CA THR A 29 17.61 7.18 8.24
C THR A 29 18.67 6.13 8.55
N ALA A 30 18.99 5.26 7.59
CA ALA A 30 20.06 4.26 7.72
C ALA A 30 21.15 4.50 6.67
N PRO A 31 22.44 4.27 7.02
CA PRO A 31 23.52 4.30 6.04
C PRO A 31 23.36 3.15 5.04
N ASP A 32 23.73 3.42 3.78
CA ASP A 32 23.72 2.43 2.72
C ASP A 32 24.62 1.23 3.08
N PRO A 33 24.30 0.01 2.59
CA PRO A 33 25.01 -1.21 2.99
C PRO A 33 26.53 -1.16 2.81
N ASP A 34 27.00 -0.41 1.81
CA ASP A 34 28.41 -0.28 1.42
C ASP A 34 29.14 0.91 2.07
N MET A 35 28.46 1.68 2.93
CA MET A 35 29.04 2.85 3.60
C MET A 35 29.44 2.52 5.05
N PRO A 36 30.58 3.04 5.54
CA PRO A 36 30.94 2.87 6.95
C PRO A 36 29.83 3.40 7.85
N LYS A 37 29.42 2.58 8.82
CA LYS A 37 28.35 2.90 9.77
C LYS A 37 28.72 4.16 10.55
N GLY A 38 28.12 5.30 10.16
CA GLY A 38 28.18 6.53 10.94
C GLY A 38 27.31 6.46 12.20
N THR A 39 27.05 7.60 12.83
CA THR A 39 26.03 7.74 13.88
C THR A 39 24.64 7.51 13.30
N VAL A 40 24.03 6.37 13.65
CA VAL A 40 22.66 6.01 13.27
C VAL A 40 21.72 6.34 14.44
N ASP A 41 20.64 7.07 14.16
CA ASP A 41 19.55 7.18 15.12
C ASP A 41 18.82 5.83 15.20
N LYS A 42 19.12 5.08 16.26
CA LYS A 42 18.56 3.75 16.50
C LYS A 42 17.03 3.74 16.59
N LYS A 43 16.40 4.88 16.92
CA LYS A 43 14.94 4.98 16.99
C LYS A 43 14.28 4.97 15.61
N SER A 44 14.94 5.57 14.62
CA SER A 44 14.40 5.73 13.26
C SER A 44 14.94 4.70 12.26
N ALA A 45 16.04 4.01 12.57
CA ALA A 45 16.65 3.02 11.68
C ALA A 45 15.76 1.80 11.38
N GLY A 46 14.85 1.42 12.29
CA GLY A 46 13.96 0.26 12.14
C GLY A 46 12.61 0.55 11.47
N VAL A 47 12.32 1.82 11.16
CA VAL A 47 10.98 2.25 10.71
C VAL A 47 10.57 1.61 9.39
N LEU A 48 11.48 1.51 8.42
CA LEU A 48 11.19 0.85 7.14
C LEU A 48 10.82 -0.63 7.33
N PHE A 49 11.56 -1.37 8.15
CA PHE A 49 11.26 -2.78 8.40
C PHE A 49 9.94 -2.96 9.16
N ALA A 50 9.60 -2.05 10.07
CA ALA A 50 8.29 -2.03 10.70
C ALA A 50 7.17 -1.83 9.66
N HIS A 51 7.32 -0.85 8.76
CA HIS A 51 6.37 -0.63 7.67
C HIS A 51 6.24 -1.83 6.73
N LEU A 52 7.34 -2.52 6.41
CA LEU A 52 7.33 -3.73 5.59
C LEU A 52 6.62 -4.91 6.29
N ALA A 53 6.79 -5.05 7.59
CA ALA A 53 6.06 -6.05 8.37
C ALA A 53 4.56 -5.72 8.44
N ASP A 54 4.26 -4.45 8.69
CA ASP A 54 2.89 -3.95 8.80
C ASP A 54 2.12 -4.09 7.48
N ILE A 55 2.71 -3.73 6.33
CA ILE A 55 2.01 -3.88 5.03
C ILE A 55 1.73 -5.34 4.70
N ARG A 56 2.65 -6.27 5.01
CA ARG A 56 2.44 -7.72 4.82
C ARG A 56 1.31 -8.23 5.71
N ARG A 57 1.28 -7.80 6.97
CA ARG A 57 0.19 -8.12 7.89
C ARG A 57 -1.13 -7.49 7.44
N GLY A 58 -1.10 -6.24 6.98
CA GLY A 58 -2.24 -5.49 6.46
C GLY A 58 -2.86 -6.19 5.27
N TRP A 59 -2.05 -6.66 4.31
CA TRP A 59 -2.52 -7.45 3.16
C TRP A 59 -3.33 -8.68 3.58
N ALA A 60 -2.88 -9.38 4.62
CA ALA A 60 -3.55 -10.58 5.13
C ALA A 60 -4.83 -10.27 5.92
N THR A 61 -4.89 -9.14 6.63
CA THR A 61 -5.90 -8.87 7.67
C THR A 61 -6.87 -7.73 7.37
N ALA A 62 -6.54 -6.84 6.44
CA ALA A 62 -7.42 -5.72 6.08
C ALA A 62 -8.73 -6.21 5.45
N PRO A 63 -9.86 -5.51 5.70
CA PRO A 63 -11.18 -5.88 5.19
C PRO A 63 -11.36 -5.52 3.71
N LEU A 64 -10.51 -6.09 2.86
CA LEU A 64 -10.54 -5.92 1.41
C LEU A 64 -11.47 -6.96 0.79
N SER A 65 -12.37 -6.51 -0.09
CA SER A 65 -13.15 -7.38 -0.95
C SER A 65 -12.24 -8.12 -1.95
N LEU A 66 -12.74 -9.22 -2.51
CA LEU A 66 -11.98 -10.01 -3.48
C LEU A 66 -11.62 -9.19 -4.73
N VAL A 67 -12.49 -8.28 -5.16
CA VAL A 67 -12.24 -7.43 -6.34
C VAL A 67 -11.16 -6.38 -6.09
N GLU A 68 -11.09 -5.83 -4.87
CA GLU A 68 -10.03 -4.92 -4.44
C GLU A 68 -8.70 -5.67 -4.35
N LYS A 69 -8.67 -6.84 -3.68
CA LYS A 69 -7.46 -7.68 -3.61
C LYS A 69 -6.92 -8.03 -4.99
N ARG A 70 -7.79 -8.46 -5.91
CA ARG A 70 -7.40 -8.79 -7.29
C ARG A 70 -6.83 -7.60 -8.04
N ALA A 71 -7.49 -6.43 -7.95
CA ALA A 71 -7.01 -5.21 -8.58
C ALA A 71 -5.63 -4.81 -8.05
N LEU A 72 -5.46 -4.77 -6.73
CA LEU A 72 -4.18 -4.47 -6.08
C LEU A 72 -3.08 -5.45 -6.49
N PHE A 73 -3.39 -6.75 -6.52
CA PHE A 73 -2.44 -7.78 -6.95
C PHE A 73 -2.01 -7.57 -8.40
N MET A 74 -2.95 -7.42 -9.34
CA MET A 74 -2.59 -7.23 -10.75
C MET A 74 -1.81 -5.94 -10.97
N HIS A 75 -2.14 -4.87 -10.26
CA HIS A 75 -1.44 -3.60 -10.40
C HIS A 75 -0.04 -3.62 -9.78
N PHE A 76 0.08 -3.98 -8.50
CA PHE A 76 1.35 -3.86 -7.77
C PHE A 76 2.25 -5.10 -7.87
N ALA A 77 1.69 -6.29 -8.06
CA ALA A 77 2.48 -7.52 -8.15
C ALA A 77 2.83 -7.89 -9.60
N LEU A 78 1.93 -7.62 -10.56
CA LEU A 78 2.12 -7.97 -11.97
C LEU A 78 2.50 -6.78 -12.85
N ASP A 79 2.51 -5.56 -12.31
CA ASP A 79 2.75 -4.31 -13.03
C ASP A 79 1.81 -4.13 -14.24
N TRP A 80 0.53 -4.49 -14.07
CA TRP A 80 -0.47 -4.27 -15.11
C TRP A 80 -1.06 -2.87 -15.02
N ASP A 81 -1.19 -2.23 -16.17
CA ASP A 81 -1.96 -1.00 -16.30
C ASP A 81 -3.48 -1.24 -16.17
N ASP A 82 -4.23 -0.17 -15.89
CA ASP A 82 -5.68 -0.21 -15.70
C ASP A 82 -6.42 -0.85 -16.88
N ARG A 83 -5.97 -0.60 -18.13
CA ARG A 83 -6.64 -1.10 -19.34
C ARG A 83 -6.52 -2.60 -19.45
N ARG A 84 -5.33 -3.13 -19.16
CA ARG A 84 -5.07 -4.58 -19.15
C ARG A 84 -5.89 -5.27 -18.06
N ILE A 85 -5.97 -4.68 -16.88
CA ILE A 85 -6.81 -5.18 -15.79
C ILE A 85 -8.30 -5.13 -16.18
N ALA A 86 -8.75 -4.01 -16.75
CA ALA A 86 -10.13 -3.80 -17.17
C ALA A 86 -10.56 -4.83 -18.22
N ALA A 87 -9.71 -5.06 -19.22
CA ALA A 87 -9.91 -6.09 -20.23
C ALA A 87 -9.98 -7.50 -19.63
N ARG A 88 -9.11 -7.82 -18.66
CA ARG A 88 -9.08 -9.13 -17.99
C ARG A 88 -10.33 -9.41 -17.16
N GLU A 89 -10.86 -8.38 -16.51
CA GLU A 89 -11.98 -8.44 -15.57
C GLU A 89 -13.33 -8.11 -16.24
N ALA A 90 -13.33 -7.77 -17.54
CA ALA A 90 -14.50 -7.33 -18.30
C ALA A 90 -15.24 -6.14 -17.63
N VAL A 91 -14.48 -5.15 -17.15
CA VAL A 91 -15.00 -3.92 -16.56
C VAL A 91 -14.40 -2.69 -17.23
N THR A 92 -14.80 -1.49 -16.80
CA THR A 92 -14.21 -0.24 -17.28
C THR A 92 -12.91 0.10 -16.52
N ASP A 93 -12.02 0.86 -17.16
CA ASP A 93 -10.81 1.42 -16.52
C ASP A 93 -11.16 2.19 -15.23
N ARG A 94 -12.27 2.94 -15.25
CA ARG A 94 -12.79 3.66 -14.08
C ARG A 94 -13.13 2.72 -12.92
N ALA A 95 -13.71 1.57 -13.19
CA ALA A 95 -14.02 0.58 -12.15
C ALA A 95 -12.74 -0.02 -11.56
N VAL A 96 -11.69 -0.22 -12.37
CA VAL A 96 -10.38 -0.66 -11.87
C VAL A 96 -9.76 0.42 -10.98
N ARG A 97 -9.73 1.67 -11.46
CA ARG A 97 -9.19 2.80 -10.69
C ARG A 97 -9.89 2.93 -9.34
N TYR A 98 -11.22 2.89 -9.32
CA TYR A 98 -12.00 2.94 -8.08
C TYR A 98 -11.65 1.79 -7.11
N ARG A 99 -11.48 0.56 -7.61
CA ARG A 99 -11.06 -0.58 -6.77
C ARG A 99 -9.66 -0.40 -6.20
N LEU A 100 -8.72 0.15 -6.96
CA LEU A 100 -7.37 0.45 -6.50
C LEU A 100 -7.40 1.54 -5.42
N GLU A 101 -8.09 2.65 -5.67
CA GLU A 101 -8.21 3.77 -4.74
C GLU A 101 -8.85 3.33 -3.42
N ARG A 102 -9.97 2.61 -3.50
CA ARG A 102 -10.67 2.07 -2.33
C ARG A 102 -9.84 1.01 -1.59
N GLY A 103 -9.18 0.12 -2.33
CA GLY A 103 -8.33 -0.92 -1.75
C GLY A 103 -7.13 -0.35 -0.98
N VAL A 104 -6.42 0.63 -1.56
CA VAL A 104 -5.32 1.32 -0.89
C VAL A 104 -5.83 2.13 0.30
N GLY A 105 -6.96 2.83 0.16
CA GLY A 105 -7.57 3.59 1.24
C GLY A 105 -7.92 2.72 2.45
N LYS A 106 -8.54 1.56 2.21
CA LYS A 106 -8.84 0.57 3.26
C LYS A 106 -7.58 0.04 3.94
N LEU A 107 -6.51 -0.21 3.18
CA LEU A 107 -5.23 -0.61 3.76
C LEU A 107 -4.65 0.48 4.66
N ALA A 108 -4.61 1.73 4.20
CA ALA A 108 -4.12 2.85 5.00
C ALA A 108 -4.92 3.02 6.29
N ALA A 109 -6.26 3.01 6.20
CA ALA A 109 -7.14 3.10 7.36
C ALA A 109 -6.91 1.94 8.35
N HIS A 110 -6.86 0.70 7.85
CA HIS A 110 -6.62 -0.49 8.66
C HIS A 110 -5.28 -0.44 9.39
N LEU A 111 -4.20 -0.02 8.72
CA LEU A 111 -2.88 0.11 9.32
C LEU A 111 -2.81 1.23 10.37
N ASN A 112 -3.65 2.26 10.24
CA ASN A 112 -3.81 3.31 11.24
C ASN A 112 -4.78 2.95 12.38
N GLY A 113 -5.48 1.81 12.29
CA GLY A 113 -6.53 1.44 13.23
C GLY A 113 -7.76 2.36 13.18
N THR A 114 -8.02 2.97 12.01
CA THR A 114 -9.18 3.83 11.77
C THR A 114 -10.14 3.19 10.80
N ASP A 115 -11.41 3.61 10.82
CA ASP A 115 -12.37 3.19 9.82
C ASP A 115 -12.07 3.85 8.47
N TYR A 116 -12.27 3.10 7.39
CA TYR A 116 -12.20 3.64 6.05
C TYR A 116 -13.53 4.35 5.72
N ILE A 117 -13.43 5.63 5.38
CA ILE A 117 -14.58 6.42 4.93
C ILE A 117 -14.46 6.56 3.42
N ASP A 118 -15.44 6.04 2.69
CA ASP A 118 -15.56 6.30 1.25
C ASP A 118 -16.17 7.70 1.09
N SER A 119 -15.57 8.59 0.30
CA SER A 119 -16.04 9.96 0.14
C SER A 119 -17.47 10.06 -0.43
N TYR A 120 -18.00 8.97 -1.00
CA TYR A 120 -19.39 8.88 -1.43
C TYR A 120 -20.36 8.58 -0.27
N ASP A 121 -19.92 7.88 0.79
CA ASP A 121 -20.76 7.59 1.96
C ASP A 121 -21.09 8.89 2.72
N GLU A 122 -20.19 9.88 2.70
CA GLU A 122 -20.42 11.21 3.28
C GLU A 122 -21.46 12.04 2.50
N MET A 123 -21.61 11.80 1.18
CA MET A 123 -22.61 12.50 0.36
C MET A 123 -24.02 11.94 0.58
N GLU A 124 -24.16 10.64 0.89
CA GLU A 124 -25.44 10.00 1.20
C GLU A 124 -25.95 10.39 2.61
N ALA A 125 -25.05 10.63 3.57
CA ALA A 125 -25.42 11.09 4.91
C ALA A 125 -25.86 12.57 4.97
N ALA A 126 -25.58 13.35 3.92
CA ALA A 126 -25.87 14.78 3.83
C ALA A 126 -27.08 15.13 2.94
N ALA A 127 -27.77 14.13 2.38
CA ALA A 127 -28.95 14.26 1.52
C ALA A 127 -30.23 13.79 2.24
#